data_AF-A0A961HRL0-F1
#
_entry.id   AF-A0A961HRL0-F1
#
_cell.length_a   1.000
_cell.length_b   1.000
_cell.length_c   1.000
_cell.angle_alpha   90.00
_cell.angle_beta   90.00
_cell.angle_gamma   90.00
#
_symmetry.space_group_name_H-M   'P 1'
#
loop_
_entity.id
_entity.type
_entity.pdbx_description
1 polymer ?
#
loop_
_entity_poly.entity_id
_entity_poly.type
_entity_poly.pdbx_seq_one_letter_code
_entity_poly.pdbx_strand_id
1 'polypeptide(L)'
;MQSSASHRSGRRIVLVASFLILASAYCRPTPNESLRNQYQDVANKFCTAMVDCMKEEISQRLATQPQKRDFLIRRLDQDYCIEGQFEIIQGLESRNEPEQIMKNYQSCAEAVTQSESCQQRRAVLASDESCKKMRALPEDSP
;
A
#
# COMPACT_ATOMS: atom_id res chain seq x y z
N MET A 1 28.98 -49.09 -17.01
CA MET A 1 28.80 -49.72 -15.68
C MET A 1 28.10 -48.73 -14.76
N GLN A 2 26.93 -49.15 -14.25
CA GLN A 2 26.19 -48.76 -13.02
C GLN A 2 26.18 -47.27 -12.63
N SER A 3 25.08 -46.51 -12.77
CA SER A 3 23.75 -46.66 -12.16
C SER A 3 23.76 -46.56 -10.62
N SER A 4 23.26 -45.44 -10.10
CA SER A 4 22.14 -45.42 -9.15
C SER A 4 21.66 -43.99 -8.89
N ALA A 5 20.42 -43.74 -9.31
CA ALA A 5 19.57 -42.70 -8.77
C ALA A 5 19.27 -42.99 -7.30
N SER A 6 19.17 -41.95 -6.46
CA SER A 6 18.31 -42.04 -5.28
C SER A 6 17.64 -40.70 -4.99
N HIS A 7 16.34 -40.73 -5.28
CA HIS A 7 15.29 -39.83 -4.89
C HIS A 7 15.38 -39.43 -3.40
N ARG A 8 15.38 -38.14 -3.09
CA ARG A 8 14.85 -37.67 -1.80
C ARG A 8 13.86 -36.53 -2.03
N SER A 9 12.61 -36.95 -2.12
CA SER A 9 11.43 -36.17 -1.78
C SER A 9 11.66 -35.42 -0.47
N GLY A 10 11.55 -34.11 -0.52
CA GLY A 10 11.65 -33.23 0.64
C GLY A 10 10.67 -32.08 0.50
N ARG A 11 9.38 -32.37 0.70
CA ARG A 11 8.37 -31.36 1.05
C ARG A 11 8.90 -30.49 2.17
N ARG A 12 9.16 -29.21 1.91
CA ARG A 12 9.15 -28.12 2.90
C ARG A 12 8.57 -26.90 2.18
N ILE A 13 7.24 -26.88 2.10
CA ILE A 13 6.43 -25.87 2.79
C ILE A 13 6.89 -24.48 2.35
N VAL A 14 6.19 -23.99 1.32
CA VAL A 14 6.08 -22.56 1.01
C VAL A 14 5.84 -21.86 2.34
N LEU A 15 6.84 -21.10 2.82
CA LEU A 15 6.64 -20.18 3.93
C LEU A 15 5.66 -19.13 3.42
N VAL A 16 4.39 -19.41 3.68
CA VAL A 16 3.31 -18.43 3.70
C VAL A 16 3.78 -17.38 4.70
N ALA A 17 4.34 -16.29 4.19
CA ALA A 17 4.62 -15.11 5.00
C ALA A 17 3.27 -14.60 5.48
N SER A 18 3.03 -14.91 6.75
CA SER A 18 1.81 -14.74 7.52
C SER A 18 1.27 -13.31 7.43
N PHE A 19 0.23 -13.13 6.61
CA PHE A 19 -0.72 -12.01 6.71
C PHE A 19 -1.81 -12.33 7.75
N LEU A 20 -1.39 -12.70 8.96
CA LEU A 20 -2.25 -12.85 10.13
C LEU A 20 -1.64 -12.04 11.26
N ILE A 21 -1.82 -10.71 11.19
CA ILE A 21 -1.72 -9.89 12.38
C ILE A 21 -3.05 -10.05 13.11
N LEU A 22 -3.03 -10.91 14.12
CA LEU A 22 -4.09 -11.03 15.13
C LEU A 22 -4.35 -9.64 15.73
N ALA A 23 -5.63 -9.41 16.01
CA ALA A 23 -6.15 -8.30 16.78
C ALA A 23 -5.31 -8.03 18.03
N SER A 24 -4.47 -7.02 17.94
CA SER A 24 -3.99 -6.30 19.10
C SER A 24 -4.79 -5.01 19.17
N ALA A 25 -5.63 -4.91 20.21
CA ALA A 25 -6.28 -3.68 20.63
C ALA A 25 -5.23 -2.70 21.20
N TYR A 26 -4.22 -2.37 20.39
CA TYR A 26 -3.48 -1.15 20.62
C TYR A 26 -4.42 -0.01 20.27
N CYS A 27 -4.57 0.93 21.19
CA CYS A 27 -5.02 2.27 20.84
C CYS A 27 -4.10 2.74 19.70
N ARG A 28 -4.54 2.56 18.45
CA ARG A 28 -3.91 3.27 17.34
C ARG A 28 -4.11 4.73 17.69
N PRO A 29 -3.02 5.52 17.85
CA PRO A 29 -3.19 6.95 18.06
C PRO A 29 -4.12 7.43 16.95
N THR A 30 -5.27 7.97 17.33
CA THR A 30 -6.13 8.65 16.38
C THR A 30 -5.26 9.68 15.67
N PRO A 31 -5.30 9.75 14.32
CA PRO A 31 -4.57 10.77 13.59
C PRO A 31 -4.81 12.12 14.27
N ASN A 32 -3.74 12.87 14.57
CA ASN A 32 -3.86 14.20 15.12
C ASN A 32 -4.90 14.98 14.29
N GLU A 33 -5.91 15.59 14.90
CA GLU A 33 -6.96 16.30 14.15
C GLU A 33 -6.36 17.39 13.24
N SER A 34 -5.23 17.98 13.64
CA SER A 34 -4.48 18.92 12.81
C SER A 34 -3.96 18.28 11.51
N LEU A 35 -3.43 17.06 11.60
CA LEU A 35 -3.01 16.26 10.44
C LEU A 35 -4.20 15.95 9.55
N ARG A 36 -5.31 15.51 10.15
CA ARG A 36 -6.51 15.19 9.37
C ARG A 36 -6.96 16.41 8.57
N ASN A 37 -7.11 17.56 9.23
CA ASN A 37 -7.54 18.79 8.57
C ASN A 37 -6.58 19.26 7.47
N GLN A 38 -5.27 19.08 7.66
CA GLN A 38 -4.26 19.53 6.70
C GLN A 38 -4.18 18.66 5.44
N TYR A 39 -4.43 17.36 5.56
CA TYR A 39 -4.18 16.39 4.50
C TYR A 39 -5.44 15.75 3.91
N GLN A 40 -6.61 15.95 4.51
CA GLN A 40 -7.87 15.29 4.11
C GLN A 40 -8.22 15.51 2.63
N ASP A 41 -8.13 16.74 2.13
CA ASP A 41 -8.50 17.05 0.74
C ASP A 41 -7.57 16.36 -0.27
N VAL A 42 -6.29 16.28 0.05
CA VAL A 42 -5.29 15.61 -0.80
C VAL A 42 -5.51 14.10 -0.77
N ALA A 43 -5.73 13.52 0.42
CA ALA A 43 -6.04 12.11 0.59
C ALA A 43 -7.33 11.71 -0.13
N ASN A 44 -8.37 12.53 -0.05
CA ASN A 44 -9.64 12.32 -0.75
C ASN A 44 -9.42 12.25 -2.26
N LYS A 45 -8.77 13.27 -2.85
CA LYS A 45 -8.51 13.33 -4.29
C LYS A 45 -7.69 12.13 -4.76
N PHE A 46 -6.65 11.78 -4.01
CA PHE A 46 -5.83 10.61 -4.29
C PHE A 46 -6.65 9.31 -4.29
N CYS A 47 -7.41 9.08 -3.21
CA CYS A 47 -8.20 7.86 -3.06
C CYS A 47 -9.31 7.74 -4.11
N THR A 48 -9.97 8.85 -4.47
CA THR A 48 -10.92 8.87 -5.59
C THR A 48 -10.26 8.46 -6.91
N ALA A 49 -9.03 8.92 -7.17
CA ALA A 49 -8.31 8.56 -8.40
C ALA A 49 -7.80 7.11 -8.43
N MET A 50 -7.57 6.51 -7.25
CA MET A 50 -6.82 5.26 -7.10
C MET A 50 -7.64 4.04 -6.73
N VAL A 51 -8.75 4.15 -6.00
CA VAL A 51 -9.49 2.98 -5.49
C VAL A 51 -9.91 2.04 -6.62
N ASP A 52 -10.50 2.59 -7.69
CA ASP A 52 -10.94 1.77 -8.83
C ASP A 52 -9.75 1.20 -9.61
N CYS A 53 -8.68 1.98 -9.76
CA CYS A 53 -7.43 1.51 -10.37
C CYS A 53 -6.82 0.33 -9.59
N MET A 54 -6.84 0.40 -8.26
CA MET A 54 -6.32 -0.65 -7.39
C MET A 54 -7.22 -1.89 -7.42
N LYS A 55 -8.55 -1.74 -7.46
CA LYS A 55 -9.48 -2.86 -7.64
C LYS A 55 -9.25 -3.57 -8.97
N GLU A 56 -9.00 -2.82 -10.04
CA GLU A 56 -8.68 -3.37 -11.36
C GLU A 56 -7.36 -4.17 -11.30
N GLU A 57 -6.32 -3.64 -10.67
CA GLU A 57 -5.05 -4.35 -10.50
C GLU A 57 -5.22 -5.63 -9.67
N ILE A 58 -5.93 -5.55 -8.54
CA ILE A 58 -6.23 -6.72 -7.71
C ILE A 58 -6.96 -7.78 -8.53
N SER A 59 -7.92 -7.36 -9.37
CA SER A 59 -8.67 -8.26 -10.25
C SER A 59 -7.76 -9.00 -11.22
N GLN A 60 -6.82 -8.29 -11.84
CA GLN A 60 -5.87 -8.85 -12.79
C GLN A 60 -4.85 -9.78 -12.11
N ARG A 61 -4.25 -9.35 -10.99
CA ARG A 61 -3.17 -10.08 -10.32
C ARG A 61 -3.66 -11.33 -9.58
N LEU A 62 -4.91 -11.32 -9.13
CA LEU A 62 -5.52 -12.43 -8.39
C LEU A 62 -6.59 -13.16 -9.21
N ALA A 63 -6.50 -13.12 -10.55
CA ALA A 63 -7.44 -13.79 -11.44
C ALA A 63 -7.58 -15.30 -11.13
N THR A 64 -6.51 -15.96 -10.66
CA THR A 64 -6.49 -17.39 -10.30
C THR A 64 -6.90 -17.66 -8.84
N GLN A 65 -7.15 -16.62 -8.03
CA GLN A 65 -7.48 -16.71 -6.61
C GLN A 65 -8.75 -15.89 -6.29
N PRO A 66 -9.93 -16.31 -6.79
CA PRO A 66 -11.14 -15.50 -6.75
C PRO A 66 -11.57 -15.15 -5.32
N GLN A 67 -11.47 -16.07 -4.37
CA GLN A 67 -11.85 -15.82 -2.97
C GLN A 67 -10.99 -14.70 -2.34
N LYS A 68 -9.67 -14.70 -2.59
CA LYS A 68 -8.76 -13.67 -2.08
C LYS A 68 -8.98 -12.34 -2.79
N ARG A 69 -9.17 -12.37 -4.10
CA ARG A 69 -9.49 -11.20 -4.93
C ARG A 69 -10.75 -10.51 -4.41
N ASP A 70 -11.84 -11.25 -4.28
CA ASP A 70 -13.16 -10.70 -3.92
C ASP A 70 -13.14 -10.14 -2.50
N PHE A 71 -12.44 -10.80 -1.58
CA PHE A 71 -12.22 -10.29 -0.22
C PHE A 71 -11.49 -8.93 -0.23
N LEU A 72 -10.39 -8.82 -0.98
CA LEU A 72 -9.61 -7.58 -1.05
C LEU A 72 -10.37 -6.45 -1.76
N ILE A 73 -11.05 -6.75 -2.87
CA ILE A 73 -11.87 -5.76 -3.58
C ILE A 73 -13.00 -5.22 -2.70
N ARG A 74 -13.66 -6.10 -1.94
CA ARG A 74 -14.75 -5.70 -1.03
C ARG A 74 -14.26 -4.78 0.09
N ARG A 75 -13.03 -4.99 0.56
CA ARG A 75 -12.44 -4.21 1.66
C ARG A 75 -11.81 -2.91 1.21
N LEU A 76 -11.42 -2.82 -0.06
CA LEU A 76 -10.83 -1.63 -0.63
C LEU A 76 -11.93 -0.64 -1.01
N ASP A 77 -12.29 0.24 -0.08
CA ASP A 77 -13.14 1.39 -0.34
C ASP A 77 -12.37 2.70 -0.10
N GLN A 78 -13.07 3.82 -0.30
CA GLN A 78 -12.49 5.15 -0.17
C GLN A 78 -12.06 5.44 1.27
N ASP A 79 -12.86 5.04 2.26
CA ASP A 79 -12.57 5.27 3.68
C ASP A 79 -11.34 4.49 4.12
N TYR A 80 -11.25 3.21 3.74
CA TYR A 80 -10.09 2.37 3.99
C TYR A 80 -8.83 2.91 3.32
N CYS A 81 -8.95 3.45 2.10
CA CYS A 81 -7.85 4.12 1.44
C CYS A 81 -7.38 5.35 2.23
N ILE A 82 -8.31 6.22 2.64
CA ILE A 82 -8.02 7.45 3.39
C ILE A 82 -7.34 7.12 4.72
N GLU A 83 -7.87 6.14 5.47
CA GLU A 83 -7.25 5.67 6.72
C GLU A 83 -5.81 5.22 6.47
N GLY A 84 -5.57 4.41 5.44
CA GLY A 84 -4.22 3.98 5.06
C GLY A 84 -3.29 5.14 4.69
N GLN A 85 -3.79 6.19 4.02
CA GLN A 85 -3.01 7.39 3.74
C GLN A 85 -2.57 8.10 5.03
N PHE A 86 -3.47 8.23 6.01
CA PHE A 86 -3.14 8.86 7.29
C PHE A 86 -2.18 8.04 8.15
N GLU A 87 -2.22 6.71 8.07
CA GLU A 87 -1.23 5.85 8.73
C GLU A 87 0.17 6.09 8.14
N ILE A 88 0.28 6.22 6.81
CA ILE A 88 1.55 6.54 6.13
C ILE A 88 2.06 7.91 6.56
N ILE A 89 1.20 8.95 6.53
CA ILE A 89 1.57 10.32 6.88
C ILE A 89 2.06 10.39 8.33
N GLN A 90 1.35 9.79 9.29
CA GLN A 90 1.78 9.73 10.69
C GLN A 90 3.12 9.00 10.85
N GLY A 91 3.29 7.88 10.14
CA GLY A 91 4.53 7.12 10.14
C GLY A 91 5.73 7.90 9.60
N LEU A 92 5.48 8.89 8.72
CA LEU A 92 6.51 9.77 8.17
C LEU A 92 6.77 10.99 9.06
N GLU A 93 5.74 11.66 9.58
CA GLU A 93 5.91 12.82 10.48
C GLU A 93 6.70 12.48 11.75
N SER A 94 6.58 11.25 12.23
CA SER A 94 7.40 10.76 13.35
C SER A 94 8.89 10.61 13.01
N ARG A 95 9.28 10.71 11.73
CA ARG A 95 10.65 10.43 11.24
C ARG A 95 11.36 11.61 10.57
N ASN A 96 10.64 12.64 10.10
CA ASN A 96 11.15 13.65 9.17
C ASN A 96 10.64 15.07 9.45
N GLU A 97 11.17 16.05 8.71
CA GLU A 97 10.65 17.43 8.63
C GLU A 97 9.23 17.45 8.05
N PRO A 98 8.19 17.80 8.83
CA PRO A 98 6.78 17.74 8.41
C PRO A 98 6.46 18.49 7.12
N GLU A 99 7.12 19.63 6.90
CA GLU A 99 6.94 20.44 5.69
C GLU A 99 7.36 19.71 4.41
N GLN A 100 8.43 18.93 4.48
CA GLN A 100 8.92 18.19 3.31
C GLN A 100 8.05 16.96 3.01
N ILE A 101 7.49 16.32 4.05
CA ILE A 101 6.48 15.27 3.88
C ILE A 101 5.26 15.84 3.18
N MET A 102 4.78 17.02 3.62
CA MET A 102 3.64 17.66 2.99
C MET A 102 3.85 17.90 1.51
N LYS A 103 5.01 18.46 1.17
CA LYS A 103 5.37 18.71 -0.22
C LYS A 103 5.41 17.43 -1.05
N ASN A 104 6.09 16.39 -0.57
CA ASN A 104 6.20 15.13 -1.31
C ASN A 104 4.83 14.44 -1.45
N TYR A 105 4.02 14.46 -0.40
CA TYR A 105 2.69 13.87 -0.42
C TYR A 105 1.77 14.58 -1.42
N GLN A 106 1.72 15.90 -1.37
CA GLN A 106 0.90 16.70 -2.27
C GLN A 106 1.36 16.54 -3.72
N SER A 107 2.67 16.59 -3.99
CA SER A 107 3.21 16.38 -5.33
C SER A 107 2.92 14.98 -5.88
N CYS A 108 3.04 13.93 -5.04
CA CYS A 108 2.67 12.58 -5.46
C CYS A 108 1.17 12.47 -5.77
N ALA A 109 0.33 12.99 -4.89
CA ALA A 109 -1.12 12.95 -5.06
C ALA A 109 -1.55 13.70 -6.33
N GLU A 110 -0.96 14.87 -6.57
CA GLU A 110 -1.20 15.65 -7.78
C GLU A 110 -0.80 14.89 -9.04
N ALA A 111 0.42 14.35 -9.11
CA ALA A 111 0.89 13.59 -10.26
C ALA A 111 -0.01 12.36 -10.57
N VAL A 112 -0.49 11.69 -9.53
CA VAL A 112 -1.44 10.57 -9.68
C VAL A 112 -2.80 11.05 -10.17
N THR A 113 -3.33 12.13 -9.59
CA THR A 113 -4.65 12.65 -9.99
C THR A 113 -4.68 13.22 -11.41
N GLN A 114 -3.56 13.77 -11.89
CA GLN A 114 -3.41 14.29 -13.25
C GLN A 114 -3.24 13.19 -14.31
N SER A 115 -2.97 11.95 -13.90
CA SER A 115 -2.85 10.83 -14.82
C SER A 115 -4.21 10.34 -15.31
N GLU A 116 -4.34 10.12 -16.62
CA GLU A 116 -5.63 9.85 -17.29
C GLU A 116 -6.07 8.40 -17.14
N SER A 117 -5.12 7.46 -17.05
CA SER A 117 -5.41 6.02 -16.99
C SER A 117 -4.85 5.34 -15.75
N CYS A 118 -5.46 4.21 -15.36
CA CYS A 118 -4.98 3.33 -14.31
C CYS A 118 -3.52 2.89 -14.53
N GLN A 119 -3.12 2.64 -15.78
CA GLN A 119 -1.75 2.28 -16.10
C GLN A 119 -0.78 3.43 -15.83
N GLN A 120 -1.13 4.66 -16.21
CA GLN A 120 -0.30 5.84 -15.93
C GLN A 120 -0.22 6.15 -14.44
N ARG A 121 -1.35 6.09 -13.72
CA ARG A 121 -1.39 6.27 -12.25
C ARG A 121 -0.45 5.32 -11.52
N ARG A 122 -0.45 4.04 -11.93
CA ARG A 122 0.48 3.03 -11.41
C ARG A 122 1.93 3.31 -11.77
N ALA A 123 2.19 3.76 -13.00
CA ALA A 123 3.53 4.14 -13.42
C ALA A 123 4.06 5.28 -12.54
N VAL A 124 3.26 6.33 -12.34
CA VAL A 124 3.58 7.45 -11.43
C VAL A 124 3.89 6.95 -10.02
N LEU A 125 3.02 6.11 -9.43
CA LEU A 125 3.27 5.55 -8.09
C LEU A 125 4.56 4.73 -7.98
N ALA A 126 5.05 4.18 -9.09
CA ALA A 126 6.27 3.38 -9.13
C ALA A 126 7.53 4.22 -9.40
N SER A 127 7.43 5.23 -10.25
CA SER A 127 8.59 5.95 -10.78
C SER A 127 8.75 7.39 -10.27
N ASP A 128 7.68 8.05 -9.82
CA ASP A 128 7.74 9.43 -9.33
C ASP A 128 8.52 9.53 -8.02
N GLU A 129 9.46 10.47 -7.95
CA GLU A 129 10.35 10.63 -6.80
C GLU A 129 9.60 11.07 -5.53
N SER A 130 8.55 11.87 -5.67
CA SER A 130 7.70 12.28 -4.54
C SER A 130 6.95 11.07 -3.98
N CYS A 131 6.41 10.23 -4.87
CA CYS A 131 5.74 9.00 -4.47
C CYS A 131 6.69 7.97 -3.82
N LYS A 132 7.92 7.83 -4.31
CA LYS A 132 8.93 6.94 -3.70
C LYS A 132 9.28 7.37 -2.27
N LYS A 133 9.42 8.67 -2.03
CA LYS A 133 9.69 9.23 -0.70
C LYS A 133 8.57 8.97 0.30
N MET A 134 7.32 8.79 -0.17
CA MET A 134 6.18 8.38 0.65
C MET A 134 6.11 6.87 0.89
N ARG A 135 6.74 6.05 0.02
CA ARG A 135 6.75 4.58 0.10
C ARG A 135 7.84 4.01 1.01
N ALA A 136 8.92 4.76 1.21
CA ALA A 136 10.05 4.34 2.04
C ALA A 136 9.67 4.36 3.53
N LEU A 137 8.93 3.35 3.98
CA LEU A 137 9.07 2.87 5.34
C LEU A 137 10.41 2.10 5.39
N PRO A 138 11.36 2.45 6.27
CA PRO A 138 12.55 1.64 6.47
C PRO A 138 12.12 0.20 6.78
N GLU A 139 12.64 -0.75 6.02
CA GLU A 139 12.58 -2.19 6.30
C GLU A 139 13.47 -2.60 7.50
N ASP A 140 13.68 -1.68 8.44
CA ASP A 140 14.48 -1.89 9.63
C ASP A 140 13.67 -1.43 10.84
N SER A 141 12.82 -2.33 11.35
CA SER A 141 12.52 -2.39 12.78
C SER A 141 13.24 -3.64 13.31
N PRO A 142 13.99 -3.52 14.41
CA PRO A 142 14.89 -4.57 14.91
C PRO A 142 14.21 -5.90 15.19
#